data_AF-A0AAX3ZXP8-F1
#
_entry.id   AF-A0AAX3ZXP8-F1
#
_cell.length_a   1.000
_cell.length_b   1.000
_cell.length_c   1.000
_cell.angle_alpha   90.00
_cell.angle_beta   90.00
_cell.angle_gamma   90.00
#
_symmetry.space_group_name_H-M   'P 1'
#
loop_
_entity.id
_entity.type
_entity.pdbx_description
1 polymer ?
#
loop_
_entity_poly.entity_id
_entity_poly.type
_entity_poly.pdbx_seq_one_letter_code
_entity_poly.pdbx_strand_id
1 'polypeptide(L)'
;MARRPVTWYIATPADGIIEMSRHAGTPVNLAANVGQVVDHPKPCTNLWFDESPFSYFRMVKCVGETLEDTGIWPVTWPIRLWIVEPVGETGNWSPHHYPYRLLAHQIRVIEETEPWPALGARGREVLDVVHRQIPQRAAQWAADWDADPEGMRERLWNWELCGGQNSGSGKWARAMALTTSHSRRESAAQRWSERLARDIVDQALAGTDVSRNARHYASGRAADLTVAAQHQARFDAYILDSLRGNDLNRVVVA
;
A
#
# COMPACT_ATOMS: atom_id res chain seq x y z
N MET A 1 0.77 22.06 28.73
CA MET A 1 1.77 21.59 27.76
C MET A 1 1.23 21.83 26.37
N ALA A 2 1.93 22.60 25.52
CA ALA A 2 1.54 22.79 24.13
C ALA A 2 1.60 21.41 23.42
N ARG A 3 0.45 20.94 22.94
CA ARG A 3 0.33 19.67 22.22
C ARG A 3 1.12 19.84 20.91
N ARG A 4 2.00 18.89 20.57
CA ARG A 4 2.68 18.91 19.26
C ARG A 4 1.61 19.03 18.16
N PRO A 5 1.81 19.89 17.15
CA PRO A 5 0.89 19.97 16.03
C PRO A 5 0.76 18.59 15.38
N VAL A 6 -0.48 18.18 15.14
CA VAL A 6 -0.80 16.91 14.48
C VAL A 6 -0.86 17.18 12.97
N THR A 7 0.01 16.53 12.21
CA THR A 7 0.00 16.60 10.75
C THR A 7 -1.08 15.68 10.19
N TRP A 8 -1.87 16.18 9.23
CA TRP A 8 -2.89 15.40 8.53
C TRP A 8 -2.54 15.28 7.05
N TYR A 9 -2.87 14.13 6.46
CA TYR A 9 -2.51 13.76 5.11
C TYR A 9 -3.73 13.44 4.25
N ILE A 10 -3.65 13.80 2.97
CA ILE A 10 -4.54 13.36 1.89
C ILE A 10 -3.66 12.89 0.72
N ALA A 11 -4.04 11.79 0.06
CA ALA A 11 -3.40 11.35 -1.17
C ALA A 11 -4.33 11.59 -2.37
N THR A 12 -3.73 11.94 -3.51
CA THR A 12 -4.41 12.10 -4.80
C THR A 12 -3.65 11.36 -5.89
N PRO A 13 -4.27 11.07 -7.05
CA PRO A 13 -3.53 10.72 -8.27
C PRO A 13 -2.56 11.85 -8.69
N ALA A 14 -1.78 11.56 -9.73
CA ALA A 14 -0.77 12.46 -10.28
C ALA A 14 -1.30 13.84 -10.72
N ASP A 15 -2.59 13.96 -11.06
CA ASP A 15 -3.19 15.23 -11.46
C ASP A 15 -3.57 16.15 -10.28
N GLY A 16 -3.45 15.67 -9.03
CA GLY A 16 -3.73 16.46 -7.83
C GLY A 16 -5.20 16.54 -7.44
N ILE A 17 -6.11 15.84 -8.13
CA ILE A 17 -7.55 15.87 -7.84
C ILE A 17 -7.91 14.76 -6.86
N ILE A 18 -8.70 15.06 -5.82
CA ILE A 18 -9.22 14.02 -4.94
C ILE A 18 -10.13 13.08 -5.75
N GLU A 19 -9.77 11.80 -5.86
CA GLU A 19 -10.47 10.85 -6.75
C GLU A 19 -11.97 10.74 -6.41
N MET A 20 -12.30 10.63 -5.11
CA MET A 20 -13.69 10.59 -4.67
C MET A 20 -14.49 11.83 -5.10
N SER A 21 -13.86 13.02 -5.08
CA SER A 21 -14.48 14.26 -5.52
C SER A 21 -14.73 14.28 -7.03
N ARG A 22 -13.82 13.66 -7.81
CA ARG A 22 -14.00 13.46 -9.25
C ARG A 22 -15.21 12.58 -9.52
N HIS A 23 -15.33 11.44 -8.83
CA HIS A 23 -16.49 10.55 -8.96
C HIS A 23 -17.81 11.20 -8.53
N ALA A 24 -17.79 12.12 -7.57
CA ALA A 24 -18.96 12.88 -7.14
C ALA A 24 -19.37 14.04 -8.09
N GLY A 25 -18.59 14.28 -9.16
CA GLY A 25 -18.85 15.34 -10.14
C GLY A 25 -18.52 16.75 -9.63
N THR A 26 -17.73 16.87 -8.55
CA THR A 26 -17.27 18.14 -7.99
C THR A 26 -15.78 18.05 -7.68
N PRO A 27 -14.93 18.04 -8.73
CA PRO A 27 -13.51 17.77 -8.57
C PRO A 27 -12.83 18.86 -7.73
N VAL A 28 -12.11 18.45 -6.68
CA VAL A 28 -11.29 19.32 -5.84
C VAL A 28 -9.82 19.03 -6.15
N ASN A 29 -9.15 20.03 -6.73
CA ASN A 29 -7.72 19.97 -7.05
C ASN A 29 -6.89 20.56 -5.91
N LEU A 30 -6.12 19.74 -5.19
CA LEU A 30 -5.31 20.22 -4.07
C LEU A 30 -4.08 21.01 -4.52
N ALA A 31 -3.52 20.67 -5.68
CA ALA A 31 -2.37 21.37 -6.24
C ALA A 31 -2.67 22.83 -6.60
N ALA A 32 -3.89 23.09 -7.05
CA ALA A 32 -4.35 24.45 -7.37
C ALA A 32 -4.67 25.30 -6.12
N ASN A 33 -4.73 24.69 -4.93
CA ASN A 33 -5.21 25.32 -3.71
C ASN A 33 -4.15 25.34 -2.59
N VAL A 34 -2.87 25.12 -2.90
CA VAL A 34 -1.78 25.21 -1.91
C VAL A 34 -1.76 26.60 -1.25
N GLY A 35 -1.71 26.63 0.08
CA GLY A 35 -1.81 27.83 0.90
C GLY A 35 -3.24 28.36 1.14
N GLN A 36 -4.24 27.78 0.47
CA GLN A 36 -5.62 28.25 0.52
C GLN A 36 -6.50 27.37 1.41
N VAL A 37 -7.61 27.97 1.86
CA VAL A 37 -8.70 27.27 2.54
C VAL A 37 -9.71 26.86 1.47
N VAL A 38 -10.08 25.58 1.45
CA VAL A 38 -10.99 24.97 0.49
C VAL A 38 -12.24 24.48 1.21
N ASP A 39 -13.40 24.99 0.77
CA ASP A 39 -14.70 24.50 1.20
C ASP A 39 -15.08 23.22 0.44
N HIS A 40 -15.73 22.29 1.13
CA HIS A 40 -16.25 21.09 0.51
C HIS A 40 -17.39 21.50 -0.44
N PRO A 41 -17.34 21.11 -1.73
CA PRO A 41 -18.26 21.64 -2.75
C PRO A 41 -19.72 21.19 -2.57
N LYS A 42 -19.94 20.06 -1.88
CA LYS A 42 -21.25 19.50 -1.55
C LYS A 42 -21.21 18.91 -0.14
N PRO A 43 -21.18 19.73 0.92
CA PRO A 43 -21.11 19.21 2.28
C PRO A 43 -22.34 18.33 2.56
N CYS A 44 -22.21 17.39 3.49
CA CYS A 44 -23.27 16.44 3.80
C CYS A 44 -24.63 17.11 4.09
N THR A 45 -25.72 16.43 3.74
CA THR A 45 -27.06 16.90 4.11
C THR A 45 -27.37 16.61 5.59
N ASN A 46 -26.87 15.48 6.09
CA ASN A 46 -26.95 15.08 7.49
C ASN A 46 -25.54 15.02 8.09
N LEU A 47 -25.20 16.04 8.89
CA LEU A 47 -23.89 16.22 9.53
C LEU A 47 -23.35 14.90 10.11
N TRP A 48 -22.21 14.46 9.58
CA TRP A 48 -21.42 13.29 10.02
C TRP A 48 -22.03 11.90 9.78
N PHE A 49 -23.24 11.80 9.24
CA PHE A 49 -23.94 10.53 8.96
C PHE A 49 -24.27 10.31 7.48
N ASP A 50 -23.82 11.22 6.62
CA ASP A 50 -23.98 11.10 5.17
C ASP A 50 -22.96 10.13 4.55
N GLU A 51 -23.47 9.06 3.94
CA GLU A 51 -22.71 8.03 3.23
C GLU A 51 -22.48 8.37 1.75
N SER A 52 -22.83 9.58 1.28
CA SER A 52 -22.64 9.91 -0.13
C SER A 52 -21.16 9.83 -0.55
N PRO A 53 -20.88 9.56 -1.84
CA PRO A 53 -19.53 9.22 -2.33
C PRO A 53 -18.45 10.23 -1.96
N PHE A 54 -18.79 11.51 -1.78
CA PHE A 54 -17.88 12.54 -1.31
C PHE A 54 -18.69 13.58 -0.53
N SER A 55 -18.74 13.42 0.80
CA SER A 55 -19.47 14.31 1.73
C SER A 55 -18.54 15.11 2.65
N TYR A 56 -17.29 14.67 2.79
CA TYR A 56 -16.28 15.27 3.67
C TYR A 56 -14.90 15.09 3.04
N PHE A 57 -13.99 15.99 3.37
CA PHE A 57 -12.56 15.70 3.23
C PHE A 57 -12.17 14.66 4.28
N ARG A 58 -11.62 13.54 3.82
CA ARG A 58 -11.07 12.48 4.67
C ARG A 58 -9.58 12.69 4.77
N MET A 59 -9.08 12.80 5.99
CA MET A 59 -7.65 12.97 6.25
C MET A 59 -7.20 12.00 7.33
N VAL A 60 -5.92 11.63 7.29
CA VAL A 60 -5.32 10.73 8.27
C VAL A 60 -4.08 11.34 8.91
N LYS A 61 -3.84 11.06 10.19
CA LYS A 61 -2.57 11.45 10.85
C LYS A 61 -1.48 10.39 10.73
N CYS A 62 -1.85 9.15 10.39
CA CYS A 62 -0.94 8.05 10.12
C CYS A 62 -0.76 7.94 8.61
N VAL A 63 0.39 8.41 8.09
CA VAL A 63 0.64 8.51 6.65
C VAL A 63 0.54 7.16 5.93
N GLY A 64 0.89 6.04 6.57
CA GLY A 64 0.74 4.70 5.99
C GLY A 64 -0.71 4.22 5.81
N GLU A 65 -1.70 4.96 6.33
CA GLU A 65 -3.13 4.73 6.05
C GLU A 65 -3.70 5.76 5.05
N THR A 66 -2.90 6.68 4.51
CA THR A 66 -3.41 7.75 3.62
C THR A 66 -3.94 7.23 2.28
N LEU A 67 -3.59 5.99 1.94
CA LEU A 67 -4.02 5.31 0.72
C LEU A 67 -5.30 4.49 0.93
N GLU A 68 -5.80 4.45 2.17
CA GLU A 68 -7.05 3.79 2.54
C GLU A 68 -8.25 4.57 2.01
N ASP A 69 -9.19 3.87 1.37
CA ASP A 69 -10.46 4.43 0.90
C ASP A 69 -10.34 5.69 0.03
N THR A 70 -9.20 5.88 -0.66
CA THR A 70 -8.95 7.04 -1.52
C THR A 70 -9.76 7.01 -2.80
N GLY A 71 -10.26 5.85 -3.20
CA GLY A 71 -10.93 5.63 -4.49
C GLY A 71 -9.99 5.55 -5.68
N ILE A 72 -8.67 5.76 -5.50
CA ILE A 72 -7.68 5.75 -6.58
C ILE A 72 -7.59 4.32 -7.15
N TRP A 73 -8.16 4.13 -8.34
CA TRP A 73 -8.15 2.87 -9.08
C TRP A 73 -8.03 3.15 -10.59
N PRO A 74 -7.16 2.43 -11.34
CA PRO A 74 -6.20 1.42 -10.88
C PRO A 74 -5.17 1.98 -9.89
N VAL A 75 -4.56 1.11 -9.08
CA VAL A 75 -3.48 1.52 -8.17
C VAL A 75 -2.27 1.91 -9.00
N THR A 76 -2.07 3.21 -9.18
CA THR A 76 -0.97 3.74 -9.98
C THR A 76 -0.01 4.54 -9.13
N TRP A 77 1.29 4.35 -9.36
CA TRP A 77 2.35 5.19 -8.84
C TRP A 77 2.97 6.02 -9.99
N PRO A 78 3.30 7.30 -9.80
CA PRO A 78 3.25 8.06 -8.55
C PRO A 78 1.85 8.58 -8.19
N ILE A 79 1.61 8.64 -6.88
CA ILE A 79 0.56 9.48 -6.26
C ILE A 79 1.18 10.81 -5.82
N ARG A 80 0.32 11.77 -5.46
CA ARG A 80 0.73 12.99 -4.75
C ARG A 80 0.25 12.94 -3.32
N LEU A 81 1.07 13.43 -2.40
CA LEU A 81 0.79 13.42 -0.97
C LEU A 81 0.76 14.84 -0.43
N TRP A 82 -0.30 15.17 0.29
CA TRP A 82 -0.59 16.54 0.72
C TRP A 82 -0.62 16.61 2.23
N ILE A 83 0.02 17.63 2.80
CA ILE A 83 -0.18 18.03 4.18
C ILE A 83 -1.34 19.03 4.22
N VAL A 84 -2.32 18.76 5.05
CA VAL A 84 -3.52 19.60 5.20
C VAL A 84 -3.79 19.90 6.67
N GLU A 85 -4.52 20.97 6.91
CA GLU A 85 -5.09 21.29 8.22
C GLU A 85 -6.62 21.29 8.12
N PRO A 86 -7.34 20.60 9.03
CA PRO A 86 -8.78 20.76 9.12
C PRO A 86 -9.11 22.18 9.62
N VAL A 87 -10.14 22.79 9.04
CA VAL A 87 -10.64 24.10 9.47
C VAL A 87 -12.12 23.96 9.86
N GLY A 88 -12.52 24.66 10.92
CA GLY A 88 -13.90 24.64 11.39
C GLY A 88 -14.27 23.36 12.14
N GLU A 89 -15.52 22.92 11.96
CA GLU A 89 -16.05 21.73 12.61
C GLU A 89 -15.43 20.46 12.00
N THR A 90 -15.08 19.51 12.88
CA THR A 90 -14.49 18.24 12.48
C THR A 90 -15.26 17.08 13.10
N GLY A 91 -15.30 15.97 12.38
CA GLY A 91 -15.98 14.75 12.81
C GLY A 91 -15.06 13.54 12.75
N ASN A 92 -15.48 12.46 13.40
CA ASN A 92 -14.84 11.16 13.29
C ASN A 92 -15.92 10.07 13.34
N TRP A 93 -15.99 9.22 12.30
CA TRP A 93 -16.92 8.09 12.19
C TRP A 93 -16.92 7.19 13.42
N SER A 94 -15.74 6.92 13.98
CA SER A 94 -15.61 6.13 15.18
C SER A 94 -14.27 6.41 15.84
N PRO A 95 -14.22 7.30 16.86
CA PRO A 95 -12.96 7.64 17.51
C PRO A 95 -12.30 6.43 18.20
N HIS A 96 -13.08 5.40 18.54
CA HIS A 96 -12.59 4.15 19.11
C HIS A 96 -11.89 3.26 18.07
N HIS A 97 -12.44 3.15 16.85
CA HIS A 97 -11.93 2.23 15.82
C HIS A 97 -10.95 2.90 14.86
N TYR A 98 -11.17 4.18 14.55
CA TYR A 98 -10.40 4.98 13.59
C TYR A 98 -9.85 6.27 14.23
N PRO A 99 -9.06 6.18 15.32
CA PRO A 99 -8.51 7.36 16.00
C PRO A 99 -7.50 8.14 15.12
N TYR A 100 -7.10 7.56 14.00
CA TYR A 100 -6.16 8.14 13.03
C TYR A 100 -6.85 8.87 11.88
N ARG A 101 -8.18 8.76 11.73
CA ARG A 101 -8.96 9.46 10.70
C ARG A 101 -9.59 10.72 11.27
N LEU A 102 -9.80 11.71 10.41
CA LEU A 102 -10.59 12.90 10.71
C LEU A 102 -11.37 13.31 9.45
N LEU A 103 -12.55 13.85 9.68
CA LEU A 103 -13.42 14.40 8.64
C LEU A 103 -13.53 15.91 8.84
N ALA A 104 -13.54 16.66 7.74
CA ALA A 104 -13.82 18.09 7.76
C ALA A 104 -14.59 18.51 6.51
N HIS A 105 -15.38 19.57 6.63
CA HIS A 105 -15.98 20.26 5.47
C HIS A 105 -15.10 21.37 4.92
N GLN A 106 -14.05 21.76 5.65
CA GLN A 106 -13.12 22.78 5.20
C GLN A 106 -11.71 22.32 5.55
N ILE A 107 -10.78 22.51 4.61
CA ILE A 107 -9.37 22.20 4.81
C ILE A 107 -8.52 23.37 4.35
N ARG A 108 -7.37 23.57 4.99
CA ARG A 108 -6.28 24.37 4.44
C ARG A 108 -5.26 23.43 3.84
N VAL A 109 -4.93 23.60 2.56
CA VAL A 109 -3.83 22.85 1.94
C VAL A 109 -2.53 23.54 2.30
N ILE A 110 -1.64 22.86 3.01
CA ILE A 110 -0.40 23.46 3.51
C ILE A 110 0.69 23.36 2.44
N GLU A 111 1.03 22.15 2.06
CA GLU A 111 2.08 21.88 1.07
C GLU A 111 1.93 20.46 0.48
N GLU A 112 2.57 20.24 -0.66
CA GLU A 112 2.86 18.91 -1.16
C GLU A 112 4.09 18.36 -0.45
N THR A 113 4.11 17.07 -0.16
CA THR A 113 5.27 16.38 0.40
C THR A 113 5.62 15.16 -0.43
N GLU A 114 6.78 14.59 -0.16
CA GLU A 114 7.24 13.38 -0.82
C GLU A 114 6.20 12.25 -0.71
N PRO A 115 5.90 11.50 -1.78
CA PRO A 115 4.80 10.54 -1.76
C PRO A 115 5.16 9.20 -1.09
N TRP A 116 6.44 8.80 -1.14
CA TRP A 116 6.90 7.51 -0.63
C TRP A 116 6.50 7.16 0.82
N PRO A 117 6.34 8.10 1.79
CA PRO A 117 5.86 7.77 3.13
C PRO A 117 4.45 7.14 3.14
N ALA A 118 3.65 7.34 2.09
CA ALA A 118 2.35 6.69 1.93
C ALA A 118 2.46 5.16 1.81
N LEU A 119 3.63 4.65 1.41
CA LEU A 119 3.96 3.22 1.38
C LEU A 119 4.63 2.74 2.68
N GLY A 120 4.50 3.52 3.76
CA GLY A 120 5.02 3.19 5.09
C GLY A 120 6.43 3.73 5.33
N ALA A 121 6.97 3.48 6.53
CA ALA A 121 8.26 4.04 6.98
C ALA A 121 9.46 3.72 6.07
N ARG A 122 9.38 2.65 5.27
CA ARG A 122 10.41 2.20 4.32
C ARG A 122 9.93 2.29 2.87
N GLY A 123 9.05 3.24 2.59
CA GLY A 123 8.42 3.37 1.27
C GLY A 123 9.41 3.58 0.12
N ARG A 124 10.57 4.20 0.36
CA ARG A 124 11.65 4.31 -0.65
C ARG A 124 12.20 2.93 -1.04
N GLU A 125 12.46 2.07 -0.06
CA GLU A 125 12.94 0.71 -0.29
C GLU A 125 11.88 -0.17 -0.96
N VAL A 126 10.61 0.03 -0.62
CA VAL A 126 9.50 -0.62 -1.33
C VAL A 126 9.53 -0.25 -2.81
N LEU A 127 9.64 1.04 -3.13
CA LEU A 127 9.70 1.50 -4.52
C LEU A 127 10.94 1.00 -5.26
N ASP A 128 12.09 0.90 -4.59
CA ASP A 128 13.29 0.30 -5.16
C ASP A 128 13.06 -1.17 -5.54
N VAL A 129 12.46 -1.96 -4.65
CA VAL A 129 12.09 -3.35 -4.94
C VAL A 129 11.12 -3.43 -6.11
N VAL A 130 10.03 -2.64 -6.07
CA VAL A 130 8.98 -2.61 -7.10
C VAL A 130 9.56 -2.27 -8.47
N HIS A 131 10.33 -1.20 -8.59
CA HIS A 131 10.75 -0.71 -9.90
C HIS A 131 12.08 -1.30 -10.39
N ARG A 132 12.97 -1.74 -9.49
CA ARG A 132 14.32 -2.18 -9.88
C ARG A 132 14.57 -3.67 -9.76
N GLN A 133 13.84 -4.39 -8.91
CA GLN A 133 14.13 -5.81 -8.64
C GLN A 133 13.05 -6.74 -9.17
N ILE A 134 11.77 -6.39 -9.01
CA ILE A 134 10.66 -7.23 -9.46
C ILE A 134 10.68 -7.50 -10.97
N PRO A 135 10.95 -6.52 -11.86
CA PRO A 135 10.88 -6.77 -13.31
C PRO A 135 11.78 -7.92 -13.78
N GLN A 136 13.05 -7.98 -13.33
CA GLN A 136 13.93 -9.07 -13.76
C GLN A 136 13.60 -10.39 -13.05
N ARG A 137 13.23 -10.33 -11.75
CA ARG A 137 12.89 -11.53 -10.98
C ARG A 137 11.59 -12.20 -11.42
N ALA A 138 10.61 -11.41 -11.87
CA ALA A 138 9.32 -11.92 -12.33
C ALA A 138 9.47 -12.90 -13.49
N ALA A 139 10.30 -12.57 -14.48
CA ALA A 139 10.60 -13.44 -15.61
C ALA A 139 11.27 -14.75 -15.15
N GLN A 140 12.25 -14.65 -14.24
CA GLN A 140 12.91 -15.84 -13.70
C GLN A 140 11.95 -16.74 -12.92
N TRP A 141 11.16 -16.18 -11.99
CA TRP A 141 10.20 -16.95 -11.21
C TRP A 141 9.14 -17.63 -12.08
N ALA A 142 8.69 -16.95 -13.14
CA ALA A 142 7.74 -17.54 -14.07
C ALA A 142 8.37 -18.68 -14.88
N ALA A 143 9.60 -18.50 -15.37
CA ALA A 143 10.34 -19.53 -16.09
C ALA A 143 10.63 -20.76 -15.21
N ASP A 144 11.04 -20.56 -13.95
CA ASP A 144 11.27 -21.64 -12.99
C ASP A 144 10.00 -22.46 -12.74
N TRP A 145 8.85 -21.78 -12.63
CA TRP A 145 7.56 -22.45 -12.50
C TRP A 145 7.20 -23.26 -13.73
N ASP A 146 7.33 -22.70 -14.93
CA ASP A 146 6.96 -23.41 -16.15
C ASP A 146 7.94 -24.55 -16.50
N ALA A 147 9.19 -24.47 -16.06
CA ALA A 147 10.17 -25.55 -16.22
C ALA A 147 9.89 -26.76 -15.31
N ASP A 148 9.36 -26.54 -14.11
CA ASP A 148 9.02 -27.60 -13.15
C ASP A 148 7.77 -27.24 -12.31
N PRO A 149 6.56 -27.33 -12.88
CA PRO A 149 5.35 -26.91 -12.17
C PRO A 149 5.03 -27.76 -10.93
N GLU A 150 5.39 -29.05 -10.95
CA GLU A 150 5.10 -29.98 -9.85
C GLU A 150 6.06 -29.77 -8.69
N GLY A 151 7.37 -29.75 -8.95
CA GLY A 151 8.36 -29.50 -7.90
C GLY A 151 8.31 -28.06 -7.37
N MET A 152 7.90 -27.08 -8.18
CA MET A 152 7.62 -25.72 -7.68
C MET A 152 6.38 -25.67 -6.80
N ARG A 153 5.33 -26.45 -7.09
CA ARG A 153 4.14 -26.55 -6.23
C ARG A 153 4.49 -27.19 -4.88
N GLU A 154 5.28 -28.25 -4.88
CA GLU A 154 5.75 -28.89 -3.65
C GLU A 154 6.63 -27.95 -2.82
N ARG A 155 7.60 -27.27 -3.46
CA ARG A 155 8.44 -26.27 -2.79
C ARG A 155 7.62 -25.13 -2.20
N LEU A 156 6.64 -24.61 -2.95
CA LEU A 156 5.73 -23.58 -2.46
C LEU A 156 4.95 -24.07 -1.24
N TRP A 157 4.37 -25.27 -1.30
CA TRP A 157 3.63 -25.87 -0.19
C TRP A 157 4.50 -26.03 1.06
N ASN A 158 5.71 -26.59 0.91
CA ASN A 158 6.65 -26.78 2.00
C ASN A 158 7.09 -25.45 2.62
N TRP A 159 7.39 -24.44 1.79
CA TRP A 159 7.69 -23.10 2.27
C TRP A 159 6.50 -22.48 3.02
N GLU A 160 5.27 -22.63 2.51
CA GLU A 160 4.08 -22.05 3.13
C GLU A 160 3.77 -22.63 4.50
N LEU A 161 3.99 -23.93 4.71
CA LEU A 161 3.51 -24.65 5.89
C LEU A 161 4.61 -25.10 6.86
N CYS A 162 5.76 -25.54 6.34
CA CYS A 162 6.77 -26.22 7.15
C CYS A 162 7.89 -25.28 7.63
N GLY A 163 8.14 -24.19 6.90
CA GLY A 163 9.32 -23.36 7.13
C GLY A 163 10.63 -24.10 6.79
N GLY A 164 11.77 -23.45 7.08
CA GLY A 164 13.10 -24.01 6.88
C GLY A 164 13.91 -24.04 8.16
N GLN A 165 15.12 -24.60 8.10
CA GLN A 165 16.02 -24.66 9.26
C GLN A 165 16.38 -23.27 9.80
N ASN A 166 16.43 -22.25 8.93
CA ASN A 166 16.83 -20.89 9.26
C ASN A 166 15.72 -19.85 8.99
N SER A 167 14.49 -20.31 8.70
CA SER A 167 13.37 -19.47 8.26
C SER A 167 12.04 -20.04 8.77
N GLY A 168 11.10 -19.15 9.11
CA GLY A 168 9.74 -19.54 9.43
C GLY A 168 8.96 -19.99 8.20
N SER A 169 7.73 -20.45 8.42
CA SER A 169 6.83 -20.72 7.30
C SER A 169 6.36 -19.41 6.65
N GLY A 170 6.18 -19.42 5.33
CA GLY A 170 5.72 -18.27 4.57
C GLY A 170 4.37 -17.75 5.06
N LYS A 171 3.44 -18.65 5.39
CA LYS A 171 2.12 -18.29 5.92
C LYS A 171 2.21 -17.56 7.26
N TRP A 172 3.07 -18.04 8.16
CA TRP A 172 3.30 -17.37 9.45
C TRP A 172 3.94 -16.00 9.26
N ALA A 173 4.97 -15.90 8.41
CA ALA A 173 5.66 -14.63 8.16
C ALA A 173 4.72 -13.57 7.55
N ARG A 174 3.85 -13.96 6.61
CA ARG A 174 2.78 -13.09 6.08
C ARG A 174 1.80 -12.63 7.17
N ALA A 175 1.38 -13.53 8.05
CA ALA A 175 0.49 -13.19 9.16
C ALA A 175 1.14 -12.21 10.17
N MET A 176 2.43 -12.38 10.45
CA MET A 176 3.22 -11.46 11.27
C MET A 176 3.33 -10.07 10.63
N ALA A 177 3.57 -10.01 9.31
CA ALA A 177 3.58 -8.76 8.57
C ALA A 177 2.23 -8.04 8.63
N LEU A 178 1.12 -8.74 8.36
CA LEU A 178 -0.23 -8.16 8.45
C LEU A 178 -0.54 -7.62 9.84
N THR A 179 -0.26 -8.39 10.89
CA THR A 179 -0.47 -7.99 12.28
C THR A 179 0.36 -6.76 12.64
N THR A 180 1.60 -6.71 12.15
CA THR A 180 2.51 -5.60 12.39
C THR A 180 2.05 -4.34 11.66
N SER A 181 1.65 -4.45 10.38
CA SER A 181 1.09 -3.35 9.60
C SER A 181 -0.17 -2.79 10.24
N HIS A 182 -1.08 -3.64 10.70
CA HIS A 182 -2.27 -3.22 11.45
C HIS A 182 -1.91 -2.46 12.72
N SER A 183 -1.00 -3.01 13.54
CA SER A 183 -0.57 -2.40 14.80
C SER A 183 0.15 -1.05 14.58
N ARG A 184 0.82 -0.89 13.43
CA ARG A 184 1.56 0.33 13.07
C ARG A 184 0.74 1.33 12.26
N ARG A 185 -0.50 1.02 11.91
CA ARG A 185 -1.33 1.83 11.00
C ARG A 185 -0.63 2.04 9.65
N GLU A 186 -0.27 0.93 9.03
CA GLU A 186 0.31 0.85 7.68
C GLU A 186 -0.36 -0.25 6.84
N SER A 187 -1.62 -0.56 7.12
CA SER A 187 -2.35 -1.63 6.42
C SER A 187 -2.66 -1.23 4.98
N ALA A 188 -3.05 0.02 4.74
CA ALA A 188 -3.23 0.53 3.38
C ALA A 188 -1.90 0.58 2.61
N ALA A 189 -0.82 1.03 3.24
CA ALA A 189 0.53 1.01 2.67
C ALA A 189 0.93 -0.40 2.22
N GLN A 190 0.73 -1.43 3.05
CA GLN A 190 1.03 -2.81 2.66
C GLN A 190 0.18 -3.27 1.48
N ARG A 191 -1.15 -3.08 1.55
CA ARG A 191 -2.06 -3.45 0.45
C ARG A 191 -1.70 -2.77 -0.87
N TRP A 192 -1.31 -1.50 -0.82
CA TRP A 192 -0.86 -0.74 -2.00
C TRP A 192 0.46 -1.26 -2.54
N SER A 193 1.44 -1.51 -1.67
CA SER A 193 2.75 -2.06 -2.05
C SER A 193 2.60 -3.41 -2.75
N GLU A 194 1.77 -4.30 -2.21
CA GLU A 194 1.47 -5.59 -2.82
C GLU A 194 0.77 -5.45 -4.18
N ARG A 195 -0.16 -4.49 -4.33
CA ARG A 195 -0.84 -4.24 -5.61
C ARG A 195 0.13 -3.71 -6.65
N LEU A 196 0.94 -2.71 -6.31
CA LEU A 196 2.00 -2.19 -7.18
C LEU A 196 2.96 -3.29 -7.63
N ALA A 197 3.37 -4.18 -6.72
CA ALA A 197 4.21 -5.33 -7.06
C ALA A 197 3.56 -6.27 -8.08
N ARG A 198 2.28 -6.60 -7.91
CA ARG A 198 1.53 -7.46 -8.83
C ARG A 198 1.36 -6.81 -10.20
N ASP A 199 1.05 -5.51 -10.24
CA ASP A 199 0.92 -4.76 -11.49
C ASP A 199 2.25 -4.71 -12.26
N ILE A 200 3.39 -4.56 -11.57
CA ILE A 200 4.70 -4.65 -12.21
C ILE A 200 4.99 -6.06 -12.75
N VAL A 201 4.58 -7.12 -12.05
CA VAL A 201 4.70 -8.49 -12.58
C VAL A 201 3.87 -8.65 -13.86
N ASP A 202 2.64 -8.16 -13.86
CA ASP A 202 1.77 -8.22 -15.05
C ASP A 202 2.36 -7.44 -16.23
N GLN A 203 2.98 -6.28 -15.98
CA GLN A 203 3.70 -5.52 -16.99
C GLN A 203 4.96 -6.24 -17.49
N ALA A 204 5.76 -6.81 -16.58
CA ALA A 204 7.00 -7.50 -16.93
C ALA A 204 6.76 -8.80 -17.72
N LEU A 205 5.62 -9.46 -17.50
CA LEU A 205 5.20 -10.67 -18.19
C LEU A 205 4.19 -10.40 -19.31
N ALA A 206 3.99 -9.12 -19.68
CA ALA A 206 3.13 -8.77 -20.79
C ALA A 206 3.74 -9.28 -22.12
N GLY A 207 2.96 -10.03 -22.90
CA GLY A 207 3.41 -10.56 -24.19
C GLY A 207 4.31 -11.80 -24.11
N THR A 208 4.44 -12.42 -22.94
CA THR A 208 5.08 -13.74 -22.79
C THR A 208 4.03 -14.85 -22.76
N ASP A 209 4.41 -16.06 -23.18
CA ASP A 209 3.54 -17.24 -23.18
C ASP A 209 3.56 -18.01 -21.84
N VAL A 210 3.96 -17.35 -20.75
CA VAL A 210 4.05 -17.98 -19.44
C VAL A 210 2.68 -18.44 -18.95
N SER A 211 2.65 -19.56 -18.25
CA SER A 211 1.37 -20.11 -17.76
C SER A 211 0.70 -19.18 -16.74
N ARG A 212 -0.63 -19.29 -16.62
CA ARG A 212 -1.38 -18.55 -15.59
C ARG A 212 -0.87 -18.83 -14.17
N ASN A 213 -0.42 -20.06 -13.91
CA ASN A 213 0.10 -20.46 -12.62
C ASN A 213 1.48 -19.84 -12.36
N ALA A 214 2.36 -19.79 -13.36
CA ALA A 214 3.64 -19.10 -13.29
C ALA A 214 3.47 -17.60 -12.99
N ARG A 215 2.51 -16.95 -13.67
CA ARG A 215 2.17 -15.54 -13.39
C ARG A 215 1.65 -15.33 -11.97
N HIS A 216 0.76 -16.21 -11.49
CA HIS A 216 0.25 -16.14 -10.12
C HIS A 216 1.36 -16.35 -9.09
N TYR A 217 2.25 -17.31 -9.33
CA TYR A 217 3.41 -17.56 -8.49
C TYR A 217 4.34 -16.34 -8.43
N ALA A 218 4.75 -15.79 -9.58
CA ALA A 218 5.58 -14.58 -9.64
C ALA A 218 4.92 -13.38 -8.93
N SER A 219 3.61 -13.22 -9.07
CA SER A 219 2.82 -12.19 -8.38
C SER A 219 2.85 -12.35 -6.86
N GLY A 220 2.74 -13.58 -6.35
CA GLY A 220 2.87 -13.89 -4.93
C GLY A 220 4.28 -13.57 -4.41
N ARG A 221 5.32 -14.00 -5.14
CA ARG A 221 6.73 -13.73 -4.81
C ARG A 221 7.03 -12.23 -4.76
N ALA A 222 6.52 -11.46 -5.72
CA ALA A 222 6.68 -10.02 -5.80
C ALA A 222 6.01 -9.32 -4.60
N ALA A 223 4.78 -9.72 -4.25
CA ALA A 223 4.08 -9.21 -3.09
C ALA A 223 4.89 -9.45 -1.80
N ASP A 224 5.32 -10.69 -1.54
CA ASP A 224 6.07 -11.01 -0.32
C ASP A 224 7.41 -10.27 -0.23
N LEU A 225 8.11 -10.09 -1.37
CA LEU A 225 9.35 -9.34 -1.43
C LEU A 225 9.15 -7.86 -1.06
N THR A 226 8.06 -7.23 -1.52
CA THR A 226 7.73 -5.85 -1.11
C THR A 226 7.36 -5.73 0.36
N VAL A 227 6.63 -6.70 0.90
CA VAL A 227 6.31 -6.75 2.33
C VAL A 227 7.58 -6.90 3.17
N ALA A 228 8.55 -7.72 2.72
CA ALA A 228 9.86 -7.81 3.36
C ALA A 228 10.59 -6.45 3.38
N ALA A 229 10.55 -5.71 2.27
CA ALA A 229 11.17 -4.38 2.18
C ALA A 229 10.51 -3.37 3.14
N GLN A 230 9.18 -3.36 3.21
CA GLN A 230 8.42 -2.48 4.11
C GLN A 230 8.80 -2.73 5.58
N HIS A 231 9.01 -3.99 5.97
CA HIS A 231 9.31 -4.38 7.36
C HIS A 231 10.79 -4.67 7.63
N GLN A 232 11.70 -4.31 6.72
CA GLN A 232 13.14 -4.59 6.80
C GLN A 232 13.79 -4.18 8.13
N ALA A 233 13.32 -3.09 8.75
CA ALA A 233 13.86 -2.57 10.00
C ALA A 233 13.14 -3.11 11.26
N ARG A 234 12.12 -3.95 11.09
CA ARG A 234 11.20 -4.38 12.15
C ARG A 234 11.28 -5.87 12.45
N PHE A 235 11.66 -6.65 11.44
CA PHE A 235 11.76 -8.09 11.52
C PHE A 235 13.21 -8.52 11.52
N ASP A 236 13.47 -9.64 12.19
CA ASP A 236 14.76 -10.32 12.13
C ASP A 236 14.92 -11.08 10.80
N ALA A 237 16.10 -11.68 10.62
CA ALA A 237 16.39 -12.47 9.44
C ALA A 237 15.42 -13.67 9.28
N TYR A 238 14.97 -14.28 10.38
CA TYR A 238 14.11 -15.45 10.35
C TYR A 238 12.77 -15.15 9.67
N ILE A 239 12.12 -14.02 9.99
CA ILE A 239 10.88 -13.60 9.32
C ILE A 239 11.18 -13.03 7.93
N LEU A 240 12.22 -12.20 7.78
CA LEU A 240 12.52 -11.53 6.52
C LEU A 240 12.91 -12.53 5.41
N ASP A 241 13.69 -13.56 5.72
CA ASP A 241 14.09 -14.56 4.74
C ASP A 241 12.93 -15.47 4.33
N SER A 242 11.97 -15.67 5.24
CA SER A 242 10.70 -16.33 4.94
C SER A 242 9.90 -15.51 3.91
N LEU A 243 9.72 -14.20 4.15
CA LEU A 243 9.01 -13.31 3.21
C LEU A 243 9.75 -13.18 1.87
N ARG A 244 11.09 -13.08 1.88
CA ARG A 244 11.88 -13.11 0.63
C ARG A 244 11.81 -14.45 -0.08
N GLY A 245 11.36 -15.50 0.60
CA GLY A 245 11.29 -16.89 0.13
C GLY A 245 12.62 -17.37 -0.44
N ASN A 246 13.71 -17.17 0.31
CA ASN A 246 15.03 -17.61 -0.12
C ASN A 246 15.09 -19.13 -0.34
N ASP A 247 14.31 -19.90 0.41
CA ASP A 247 14.22 -21.36 0.27
C ASP A 247 13.54 -21.80 -1.02
N LEU A 248 12.71 -20.94 -1.63
CA LEU A 248 12.08 -21.21 -2.92
C LEU A 248 13.06 -21.08 -4.10
N ASN A 249 14.18 -20.38 -3.89
CA ASN A 249 15.20 -20.17 -4.92
C ASN A 249 16.30 -21.24 -4.88
N ARG A 250 16.27 -22.18 -3.91
CA ARG A 250 17.26 -23.25 -3.81
C ARG A 250 16.96 -24.33 -4.84
N VAL A 251 17.97 -24.63 -5.67
CA VAL A 251 17.97 -25.85 -6.48
C VAL A 251 18.14 -27.02 -5.51
N VAL A 252 17.17 -27.93 -5.48
CA VAL A 252 17.34 -29.21 -4.79
C VAL A 252 18.34 -30.00 -5.61
N VAL A 253 19.60 -30.03 -5.17
CA VAL A 253 20.57 -30.99 -5.71
C VAL A 253 20.15 -32.34 -5.16
N ALA A 254 19.62 -33.20 -6.04
CA ALA A 254 19.29 -34.59 -5.74
C ALA A 254 20.57 -35.40 -5.47
#